data_AF-A0A818ML35-F1
#
_entry.id   AF-A0A818ML35-F1
#
_cell.length_a   1.000
_cell.length_b   1.000
_cell.length_c   1.000
_cell.angle_alpha   90.00
_cell.angle_beta   90.00
_cell.angle_gamma   90.00
#
_symmetry.space_group_name_H-M   'P 1'
#
loop_
_entity.id
_entity.type
_entity.pdbx_description
1 polymer ?
#
loop_
_entity_poly.entity_id
_entity_poly.type
_entity_poly.pdbx_seq_one_letter_code
_entity_poly.pdbx_strand_id
1 'polypeptide(L)'
;MLDIYKEYFEAPFVQDSAKFYQREATTFINENPINEYLRWVAQCLVDEENRIKSYLHPSTLEPILKILDNVLIRDNLDRILDEAEFLFNNSRNQGEHVSIIHSPIIALRIRFCALMPKQINVARSVL
;
A
#
# COMPACT_ATOMS: atom_id res chain seq x y z
N MET A 1 20.38 -21.75 9.84
CA MET A 1 19.38 -21.31 10.84
C MET A 1 18.34 -20.39 10.22
N LEU A 2 18.76 -19.44 9.37
CA LEU A 2 17.84 -18.60 8.61
C LEU A 2 16.89 -19.40 7.70
N ASP A 3 17.35 -20.44 7.02
CA ASP A 3 16.49 -21.22 6.11
C ASP A 3 15.34 -21.93 6.84
N ILE A 4 15.61 -22.48 8.03
CA ILE A 4 14.60 -23.08 8.90
C ILE A 4 13.58 -22.02 9.34
N TYR A 5 14.04 -20.83 9.74
CA TYR A 5 13.13 -19.72 10.05
C TYR A 5 12.24 -19.36 8.86
N LYS A 6 12.84 -19.25 7.66
CA LYS A 6 12.12 -18.87 6.45
C LYS A 6 11.06 -19.89 6.05
N GLU A 7 11.42 -21.18 6.10
CA GLU A 7 10.56 -22.28 5.69
C GLU A 7 9.41 -22.51 6.67
N TYR A 8 9.70 -22.56 7.98
CA TYR A 8 8.72 -23.00 8.98
C TYR A 8 7.98 -21.86 9.66
N PHE A 9 8.50 -20.63 9.62
CA PHE A 9 7.84 -19.46 10.23
C PHE A 9 7.52 -18.37 9.23
N GLU A 10 8.51 -17.82 8.51
CA GLU A 10 8.33 -16.64 7.65
C GLU A 10 7.30 -16.89 6.54
N ALA A 11 7.43 -17.99 5.81
CA ALA A 11 6.53 -18.30 4.70
C ALA A 11 5.07 -18.48 5.14
N PRO A 12 4.74 -19.32 6.16
CA PRO A 12 3.39 -19.38 6.71
C PRO A 12 2.88 -18.04 7.23
N PHE A 13 3.71 -17.30 7.97
CA PHE A 13 3.35 -16.00 8.55
C PHE A 13 3.00 -14.96 7.47
N VAL A 14 3.78 -14.88 6.40
CA VAL A 14 3.53 -13.98 5.27
C VAL A 14 2.25 -14.37 4.53
N GLN A 15 2.00 -15.68 4.33
CA GLN A 15 0.76 -16.15 3.69
C GLN A 15 -0.48 -15.81 4.52
N ASP A 16 -0.43 -16.02 5.83
CA ASP A 16 -1.56 -15.72 6.70
C ASP A 16 -1.78 -14.22 6.87
N SER A 17 -0.70 -13.43 6.90
CA SER A 17 -0.77 -11.97 6.86
C SER A 17 -1.44 -11.48 5.56
N ALA A 18 -1.12 -12.07 4.40
CA ALA A 18 -1.76 -11.71 3.14
C ALA A 18 -3.26 -11.96 3.16
N LYS A 19 -3.70 -13.14 3.63
CA LYS A 19 -5.13 -13.48 3.77
C LYS A 19 -5.84 -12.56 4.76
N PHE A 20 -5.17 -12.20 5.86
CA PHE A 20 -5.70 -11.26 6.84
C PHE A 20 -5.96 -9.90 6.18
N TYR A 21 -4.92 -9.28 5.62
CA TYR A 21 -5.01 -7.96 5.00
C TYR A 21 -5.96 -7.91 3.82
N GLN A 22 -6.09 -9.00 3.05
CA GLN A 22 -7.03 -9.05 1.93
C GLN A 22 -8.48 -8.97 2.40
N ARG A 23 -8.83 -9.69 3.46
CA ARG A 23 -10.17 -9.65 4.05
C ARG A 23 -10.43 -8.28 4.67
N GLU A 24 -9.50 -7.79 5.50
CA GLU A 24 -9.66 -6.48 6.14
C GLU A 24 -9.78 -5.36 5.12
N ALA A 25 -8.94 -5.36 4.08
CA ALA A 25 -8.99 -4.34 3.03
C ALA A 25 -10.32 -4.36 2.29
N THR A 26 -10.78 -5.55 1.89
CA THR A 26 -12.05 -5.73 1.16
C THR A 26 -13.23 -5.21 2.00
N THR A 27 -13.27 -5.53 3.29
CA THR A 27 -14.32 -5.03 4.19
C THR A 27 -14.20 -3.51 4.35
N PHE A 28 -13.01 -3.02 4.70
CA PHE A 28 -12.79 -1.62 5.04
C PHE A 28 -13.12 -0.68 3.87
N ILE A 29 -12.65 -0.99 2.66
CA ILE A 29 -12.87 -0.14 1.48
C ILE A 29 -14.33 -0.14 1.00
N ASN A 30 -15.10 -1.16 1.35
CA ASN A 30 -16.54 -1.22 1.06
C ASN A 30 -17.37 -0.42 2.09
N GLU A 31 -16.90 -0.35 3.33
CA GLU A 31 -17.65 0.26 4.44
C GLU A 31 -17.24 1.71 4.72
N ASN A 32 -16.06 2.14 4.28
CA ASN A 32 -15.50 3.43 4.63
C ASN A 32 -15.07 4.22 3.38
N PRO A 33 -15.09 5.57 3.44
CA PRO A 33 -14.54 6.40 2.37
C PRO A 33 -13.06 6.12 2.13
N ILE A 34 -12.60 6.30 0.88
CA ILE A 34 -11.23 5.91 0.51
C ILE A 34 -10.15 6.70 1.28
N ASN A 35 -10.45 7.93 1.69
CA ASN A 35 -9.49 8.76 2.42
C ASN A 35 -9.21 8.17 3.81
N GLU A 36 -10.18 7.51 4.44
CA GLU A 36 -10.01 6.78 5.69
C GLU A 36 -9.27 5.47 5.45
N TYR A 37 -9.60 4.77 4.36
CA TYR A 37 -8.87 3.58 3.92
C TYR A 37 -7.37 3.87 3.75
N LEU A 38 -7.00 4.95 3.05
CA LEU A 38 -5.58 5.33 2.86
C LEU A 38 -4.86 5.68 4.16
N ARG A 39 -5.55 6.27 5.15
CA ARG A 39 -4.98 6.49 6.49
C ARG A 39 -4.74 5.17 7.20
N TRP A 40 -5.69 4.24 7.12
CA TRP A 40 -5.55 2.91 7.68
C TRP A 40 -4.37 2.15 7.06
N VAL A 41 -4.22 2.18 5.72
CA VAL A 41 -3.08 1.55 5.05
C VAL A 41 -1.74 2.12 5.51
N ALA A 42 -1.64 3.45 5.67
CA ALA A 42 -0.42 4.09 6.18
C ALA A 42 -0.09 3.62 7.61
N GLN A 43 -1.10 3.47 8.48
CA GLN A 43 -0.92 2.95 9.83
C GLN A 43 -0.46 1.48 9.80
N CYS A 44 -1.06 0.63 8.96
CA CYS A 44 -0.64 -0.77 8.80
C CYS A 44 0.84 -0.89 8.42
N LEU A 45 1.35 -0.04 7.52
CA LEU A 45 2.77 -0.05 7.14
C LEU A 45 3.69 0.25 8.33
N VAL A 46 3.31 1.21 9.19
CA VAL A 46 4.07 1.56 10.40
C VAL A 46 4.02 0.43 11.42
N ASP A 47 2.83 -0.13 11.66
CA ASP A 47 2.63 -1.20 12.63
C ASP A 47 3.41 -2.45 12.24
N GLU A 48 3.41 -2.81 10.95
CA GLU A 48 4.17 -3.94 10.43
C GLU A 48 5.68 -3.73 10.54
N GLU A 49 6.17 -2.55 10.19
CA GLU A 49 7.57 -2.23 10.33
C GLU A 49 8.03 -2.28 11.81
N ASN A 50 7.19 -1.81 12.73
CA ASN A 50 7.45 -1.91 14.17
C ASN A 50 7.41 -3.37 14.65
N ARG A 51 6.39 -4.13 14.24
CA ARG A 51 6.23 -5.55 14.57
C ARG A 51 7.47 -6.35 14.19
N ILE A 52 7.97 -6.12 12.99
CA ILE A 52 9.15 -6.80 12.49
C ILE A 52 10.40 -6.41 13.29
N LYS A 53 10.60 -5.11 13.54
CA LYS A 53 11.73 -4.61 14.35
C LYS A 53 11.71 -5.13 15.77
N SER A 54 10.54 -5.37 16.36
CA SER A 54 10.41 -5.78 17.75
C SER A 54 10.76 -7.26 17.97
N TYR A 55 10.36 -8.17 17.09
CA TYR A 55 10.50 -9.61 17.38
C TYR A 55 10.60 -10.55 16.18
N LEU A 56 10.70 -10.06 14.94
CA LEU A 56 10.88 -10.92 13.76
C LEU A 56 12.27 -10.78 13.17
N HIS A 57 12.69 -11.79 12.39
CA HIS A 57 13.94 -11.68 11.67
C HIS A 57 13.82 -10.61 10.56
N PRO A 58 14.84 -9.75 10.34
CA PRO A 58 14.79 -8.66 9.36
C PRO A 58 14.49 -9.09 7.92
N SER A 59 14.75 -10.35 7.56
CA SER A 59 14.37 -10.91 6.25
C SER A 59 12.86 -10.87 5.97
N THR A 60 12.04 -10.78 7.03
CA THR A 60 10.57 -10.78 6.93
C THR A 60 10.03 -9.45 6.41
N LEU A 61 10.82 -8.37 6.48
CA LEU A 61 10.37 -7.03 6.12
C LEU A 61 9.97 -6.91 4.65
N GLU A 62 10.83 -7.33 3.73
CA GLU A 62 10.56 -7.20 2.30
C GLU A 62 9.35 -8.04 1.85
N PRO A 63 9.21 -9.32 2.25
CA PRO A 63 7.99 -10.09 1.99
C PRO A 63 6.71 -9.42 2.50
N ILE A 64 6.72 -8.90 3.74
CA ILE A 64 5.54 -8.24 4.32
C ILE A 64 5.19 -6.96 3.56
N LEU A 65 6.17 -6.09 3.30
CA LEU A 65 5.91 -4.85 2.55
C LEU A 65 5.38 -5.15 1.14
N LYS A 66 5.85 -6.23 0.51
CA LYS A 66 5.37 -6.66 -0.81
C LYS A 66 3.91 -7.13 -0.76
N ILE A 67 3.50 -7.88 0.26
CA ILE A 67 2.08 -8.28 0.37
C ILE A 67 1.19 -7.07 0.65
N LEU A 68 1.64 -6.11 1.46
CA LEU A 68 0.86 -4.91 1.78
C LEU A 68 0.70 -4.03 0.54
N ASP A 69 1.77 -3.84 -0.26
CA ASP A 69 1.70 -3.13 -1.53
C ASP A 69 0.68 -3.78 -2.48
N ASN A 70 0.76 -5.10 -2.64
CA ASN A 70 -0.16 -5.81 -3.53
C ASN A 70 -1.61 -5.71 -3.04
N VAL A 71 -1.85 -6.14 -1.81
CA VAL A 71 -3.20 -6.36 -1.29
C VAL A 71 -3.89 -5.05 -0.92
N LEU A 72 -3.16 -4.08 -0.36
CA LEU A 72 -3.77 -2.83 0.11
C LEU A 72 -3.80 -1.76 -0.97
N ILE A 73 -2.86 -1.75 -1.91
CA ILE A 73 -2.74 -0.69 -2.91
C ILE A 73 -3.09 -1.19 -4.30
N ARG A 74 -2.38 -2.20 -4.83
CA ARG A 74 -2.53 -2.61 -6.23
C ARG A 74 -3.91 -3.20 -6.51
N ASP A 75 -4.38 -4.08 -5.64
CA ASP A 75 -5.68 -4.75 -5.79
C ASP A 75 -6.86 -3.75 -5.67
N ASN A 76 -6.61 -2.56 -5.12
CA ASN A 76 -7.62 -1.53 -4.87
C ASN A 76 -7.37 -0.25 -5.68
N LEU A 77 -6.44 -0.28 -6.64
CA LEU A 77 -5.93 0.91 -7.31
C LEU A 77 -7.03 1.66 -8.07
N ASP A 78 -7.91 0.95 -8.76
CA ASP A 78 -8.99 1.56 -9.54
C ASP A 78 -9.90 2.42 -8.66
N ARG A 79 -10.32 1.91 -7.49
CA ARG A 79 -11.15 2.67 -6.54
C ARG A 79 -10.42 3.87 -5.95
N ILE A 80 -9.10 3.74 -5.73
CA ILE A 80 -8.26 4.84 -5.26
C ILE A 80 -8.18 5.95 -6.31
N LEU A 81 -8.05 5.57 -7.58
CA LEU A 81 -7.99 6.51 -8.70
C LEU A 81 -9.35 7.19 -8.95
N ASP A 82 -10.45 6.45 -8.89
CA ASP A 82 -11.81 6.99 -9.07
C ASP A 82 -12.12 8.09 -8.06
N GLU A 83 -11.80 7.89 -6.77
CA GLU A 83 -11.98 8.95 -5.78
C GLU A 83 -11.01 10.11 -6.04
N ALA A 84 -9.74 9.84 -6.36
CA ALA A 84 -8.78 10.91 -6.62
C ALA A 84 -9.29 11.83 -7.74
N GLU A 85 -9.89 11.26 -8.78
CA GLU A 85 -10.56 12.00 -9.85
C GLU A 85 -11.79 12.76 -9.35
N PHE A 86 -12.67 12.13 -8.56
CA PHE A 86 -13.83 12.77 -7.95
C PHE A 86 -13.44 13.99 -7.11
N LEU A 87 -12.46 13.84 -6.20
CA LEU A 87 -11.98 14.91 -5.34
C LEU A 87 -11.32 16.03 -6.14
N PHE A 88 -10.55 15.70 -7.17
CA PHE A 88 -9.92 16.69 -8.03
C PHE A 88 -10.95 17.51 -8.82
N ASN A 89 -11.98 16.86 -9.37
CA ASN A 89 -13.04 17.52 -10.10
C ASN A 89 -13.92 18.39 -9.18
N ASN A 90 -14.16 17.97 -7.94
CA ASN A 90 -14.88 18.78 -6.95
C ASN A 90 -14.06 19.97 -6.42
N SER A 91 -12.73 19.80 -6.31
CA SER A 91 -11.81 20.86 -5.85
C SER A 91 -11.59 21.96 -6.89
N ARG A 92 -11.91 21.73 -8.18
CA ARG A 92 -11.98 22.79 -9.19
C ARG A 92 -13.12 23.78 -8.94
N ASN A 93 -14.13 23.39 -8.17
CA ASN A 93 -15.29 24.23 -7.86
C ASN A 93 -15.13 25.01 -6.54
N GLN A 94 -14.13 24.70 -5.71
CA GLN A 94 -13.82 25.40 -4.46
C GLN A 94 -12.30 25.54 -4.31
N GLY A 95 -11.78 26.75 -4.56
CA GLY A 95 -10.36 27.05 -4.74
C GLY A 95 -9.45 26.94 -3.53
N GLU A 96 -9.71 26.10 -2.54
CA GLU A 96 -8.82 25.92 -1.38
C GLU A 96 -8.84 24.49 -0.83
N HIS A 97 -7.64 23.97 -0.50
CA HIS A 97 -7.35 22.78 0.31
C HIS A 97 -7.09 21.41 -0.37
N VAL A 98 -6.15 21.37 -1.33
CA VAL A 98 -5.47 20.13 -1.81
C VAL A 98 -4.38 19.63 -0.83
N SER A 99 -4.36 20.10 0.43
CA SER A 99 -3.30 19.77 1.40
C SER A 99 -3.56 18.50 2.20
N ILE A 100 -4.82 18.06 2.33
CA ILE A 100 -5.19 16.85 3.10
C ILE A 100 -4.89 15.56 2.31
N ILE A 101 -4.97 15.62 0.98
CA ILE A 101 -4.72 14.49 0.07
C ILE A 101 -3.21 14.30 -0.17
N HIS A 102 -2.42 15.35 0.03
CA HIS A 102 -0.99 15.32 -0.26
C HIS A 102 -0.17 14.48 0.75
N SER A 103 -0.62 14.30 1.99
CA SER A 103 0.18 13.63 3.03
C SER A 103 0.26 12.10 2.89
N PRO A 104 -0.84 11.34 2.69
CA PRO A 104 -0.77 9.89 2.50
C PRO A 104 -0.21 9.51 1.12
N ILE A 105 -0.60 10.25 0.07
CA ILE A 105 -0.17 9.98 -1.31
C ILE A 105 1.32 10.32 -1.50
N ILE A 106 1.87 11.37 -0.87
CA ILE A 106 3.32 11.61 -0.91
C ILE A 106 4.06 10.51 -0.15
N ALA A 107 3.57 10.06 1.01
CA ALA A 107 4.22 8.97 1.76
C ALA A 107 4.26 7.67 0.94
N LEU A 108 3.18 7.37 0.19
CA LEU A 108 3.17 6.33 -0.83
C LEU A 108 4.13 6.66 -2.00
N ARG A 109 4.14 7.88 -2.52
CA ARG A 109 4.96 8.30 -3.68
C ARG A 109 6.46 8.34 -3.40
N ILE A 110 6.89 8.65 -2.16
CA ILE A 110 8.30 8.62 -1.76
C ILE A 110 8.82 7.17 -1.70
N ARG A 111 7.97 6.20 -1.35
CA ARG A 111 8.31 4.76 -1.40
C ARG A 111 8.18 4.19 -2.83
N PHE A 112 7.23 4.69 -3.63
CA PHE A 112 7.00 4.29 -5.03
C PHE A 112 8.07 4.81 -6.02
N CYS A 113 8.61 6.02 -5.84
CA CYS A 113 9.70 6.52 -6.69
C CYS A 113 11.01 5.74 -6.49
N ALA A 114 11.23 5.14 -5.31
CA ALA A 114 12.41 4.30 -5.05
C ALA A 114 12.33 2.90 -5.70
N LEU A 115 11.14 2.45 -6.12
CA LEU A 115 10.91 1.09 -6.65
C LEU A 115 10.56 1.05 -8.15
N MET A 116 10.47 2.21 -8.82
CA MET A 116 10.17 2.32 -10.26
C MET A 116 11.37 2.66 -11.19
N PRO A 117 12.57 2.04 -11.13
CA PRO A 117 13.53 2.22 -12.23
C PRO A 117 13.32 1.35 -13.48
N LYS A 118 12.30 0.47 -13.60
CA LYS A 118 12.32 -0.55 -14.70
C LYS A 118 11.04 -0.89 -15.49
N GLN A 119 9.89 -0.24 -15.32
CA GLN A 119 8.67 -0.63 -16.06
C GLN A 119 8.02 0.48 -16.90
N ILE A 120 8.76 1.51 -17.32
CA ILE A 120 8.31 2.45 -18.37
C ILE A 120 9.29 2.36 -19.53
N ASN A 121 9.12 1.35 -20.39
CA ASN A 121 9.79 1.35 -21.70
C ASN A 121 9.02 0.62 -22.82
N VAL A 122 7.70 0.49 -22.71
CA VAL A 122 6.88 -0.13 -23.79
C VAL A 122 5.85 0.83 -24.41
N ALA A 123 5.77 2.09 -23.97
CA ALA A 123 4.83 3.08 -24.53
C ALA A 123 5.52 4.30 -25.19
N ARG A 124 6.66 4.09 -25.86
CA ARG A 124 7.28 5.09 -26.75
C ARG A 124 7.68 4.45 -28.08
N SER A 125 6.69 4.15 -28.90
CA SER A 125 6.89 3.98 -30.36
C SER A 125 5.62 4.21 -31.18
N VAL A 126 4.63 4.94 -30.64
CA VAL A 126 3.56 5.54 -31.45
C VAL A 126 3.48 7.04 -31.19
N LEU A 127 4.62 7.71 -31.42
CA LEU A 127 4.73 9.08 -31.95
C LEU A 127 6.04 9.14 -32.73
#